data_AF-A0A0M9E9H3-F1
#
_entry.id   AF-A0A0M9E9H3-F1
#
_cell.length_a   1.000
_cell.length_b   1.000
_cell.length_c   1.000
_cell.angle_alpha   90.00
_cell.angle_beta   90.00
_cell.angle_gamma   90.00
#
_symmetry.space_group_name_H-M   'P 1'
#
loop_
_entity.id
_entity.type
_entity.pdbx_description
1 polymer ?
#
loop_
_entity_poly.entity_id
_entity_poly.type
_entity_poly.pdbx_seq_one_letter_code
_entity_poly.pdbx_strand_id
1 'polypeptide(L)'
;MIKTLYQIRSCLCKRLPDRTLINVWRVLIFTKTRKAIIWINANAFFLTICLSVAGILVAHFVFQVAVFQPLEEIAFKQQEYREKHRAKTFQKQMVNRHLKLANAFLYDEDTTAAIDQYQKALKLDPTNPEAQMGIFIADIYQQQQKQSYRPGTIRRQIQFIFSEAAQTNVFKYLHPKALAHVMMGNLTAWLGKMERAQTHFETAKTIAPEASSAWFGLGLIHEPKNPQKALECYQQAVKQSPWNGPYLNNLAGVYGKLKQYEQAIKTYEFILTLDEAYLLPYCEIALIFARNKNPYMAAEYLKVLIQKLNTRHYMEMKKNQSPWLFGTKVTLFTPKEKNYFASLLLKKIDVSCTATIPELNDDKKKAAIEPFIQSIVIE
;
A
#
# COMPACT_ATOMS: atom_id res chain seq x y z
N MET A 1 34.43 -1.13 -68.66
CA MET A 1 35.46 -0.38 -69.43
C MET A 1 36.89 -0.89 -69.21
N ILE A 2 37.34 -1.13 -67.97
CA ILE A 2 38.71 -1.66 -67.71
C ILE A 2 38.85 -3.14 -68.13
N LYS A 3 37.80 -3.96 -67.99
CA LYS A 3 37.79 -5.36 -68.46
C LYS A 3 37.81 -5.52 -69.99
N THR A 4 37.21 -4.58 -70.75
CA THR A 4 37.21 -4.62 -72.22
C THR A 4 38.55 -4.20 -72.83
N LEU A 5 39.33 -3.37 -72.14
CA LEU A 5 40.68 -2.97 -72.59
C LEU A 5 41.73 -4.08 -72.37
N TYR A 6 41.53 -4.96 -71.39
CA TYR A 6 42.46 -6.07 -71.12
C TYR A 6 42.35 -7.20 -72.15
N GLN A 7 41.15 -7.44 -72.71
CA GLN A 7 40.93 -8.48 -73.74
C GLN A 7 41.50 -8.09 -75.12
N ILE A 8 41.49 -6.80 -75.47
CA ILE A 8 42.06 -6.33 -76.75
C ILE A 8 43.60 -6.41 -76.73
N ARG A 9 44.22 -6.22 -75.55
CA ARG A 9 45.67 -6.32 -75.37
C ARG A 9 46.21 -7.74 -75.58
N SER A 10 45.45 -8.79 -75.26
CA SER A 10 45.92 -10.17 -75.42
C SER A 10 45.89 -10.65 -76.88
N CYS A 11 44.98 -10.12 -77.71
CA CYS A 11 44.88 -10.49 -79.13
C CYS A 11 45.94 -9.83 -80.03
N LEU A 12 46.46 -8.66 -79.68
CA LEU A 12 47.37 -7.90 -80.54
C LEU A 12 48.87 -8.22 -80.35
N CYS A 13 49.27 -8.85 -79.24
CA CYS A 13 50.68 -9.16 -78.96
C CYS A 13 51.25 -10.38 -79.71
N LYS A 14 50.50 -11.04 -80.61
CA LYS A 14 50.98 -12.24 -81.32
C LYS A 14 51.41 -12.04 -82.77
N ARG A 15 51.28 -10.85 -83.36
CA ARG A 15 51.75 -10.57 -84.73
C ARG A 15 52.23 -9.13 -84.83
N LEU A 16 53.54 -8.96 -85.07
CA LEU A 16 54.26 -7.84 -85.73
C LEU A 16 55.44 -7.26 -84.92
N PRO A 17 56.48 -6.72 -85.58
CA PRO A 17 57.75 -6.31 -84.97
C PRO A 17 57.67 -4.95 -84.24
N ASP A 18 58.53 -4.79 -83.24
CA ASP A 18 58.23 -4.14 -81.96
C ASP A 18 58.78 -2.70 -81.79
N ARG A 19 58.91 -1.89 -82.85
CA ARG A 19 59.51 -0.53 -82.70
C ARG A 19 58.76 0.66 -83.31
N THR A 20 57.86 0.47 -84.27
CA THR A 20 57.11 1.59 -84.91
C THR A 20 55.78 1.90 -84.22
N LEU A 21 55.08 0.90 -83.68
CA LEU A 21 53.80 1.08 -82.96
C LEU A 21 53.94 1.81 -81.62
N ILE A 22 55.04 1.61 -80.89
CA ILE A 22 55.28 2.25 -79.59
C ILE A 22 55.45 3.78 -79.75
N ASN A 23 56.07 4.24 -80.83
CA ASN A 23 56.26 5.67 -81.09
C ASN A 23 54.97 6.37 -81.55
N VAL A 24 54.14 5.68 -82.34
CA VAL A 24 52.82 6.21 -82.76
C VAL A 24 51.84 6.29 -81.59
N TRP A 25 51.84 5.29 -80.69
CA TRP A 25 51.04 5.33 -79.47
C TRP A 25 51.53 6.39 -78.48
N ARG A 26 52.86 6.58 -78.33
CA ARG A 26 53.40 7.66 -77.49
C ARG A 26 53.00 9.04 -78.01
N VAL A 27 53.05 9.29 -79.32
CA VAL A 27 52.65 10.58 -79.91
C VAL A 27 51.12 10.81 -79.88
N LEU A 28 50.31 9.77 -80.11
CA LEU A 28 48.84 9.87 -79.99
C LEU A 28 48.36 10.05 -78.53
N ILE A 29 49.02 9.40 -77.58
CA ILE A 29 48.77 9.62 -76.14
C ILE A 29 49.22 11.04 -75.77
N PHE A 30 50.43 11.48 -76.19
CA PHE A 30 50.93 12.84 -75.89
C PHE A 30 50.07 13.96 -76.48
N THR A 31 49.52 13.78 -77.68
CA THR A 31 48.70 14.80 -78.35
C THR A 31 47.27 14.85 -77.81
N LYS A 32 46.67 13.70 -77.46
CA LYS A 32 45.40 13.67 -76.73
C LYS A 32 45.55 14.21 -75.31
N THR A 33 46.63 13.93 -74.61
CA THR A 33 46.88 14.50 -73.27
C THR A 33 47.13 15.99 -73.33
N ARG A 34 47.88 16.53 -74.31
CA ARG A 34 48.07 17.99 -74.45
C ARG A 34 46.76 18.73 -74.72
N LYS A 35 45.92 18.22 -75.63
CA LYS A 35 44.59 18.81 -75.90
C LYS A 35 43.65 18.70 -74.70
N ALA A 36 43.68 17.58 -73.98
CA ALA A 36 42.93 17.42 -72.73
C ALA A 36 43.43 18.39 -71.65
N ILE A 37 44.74 18.58 -71.48
CA ILE A 37 45.32 19.53 -70.50
C ILE A 37 44.95 20.98 -70.85
N ILE A 38 44.99 21.37 -72.13
CA ILE A 38 44.58 22.71 -72.56
C ILE A 38 43.08 22.91 -72.34
N TRP A 39 42.25 21.91 -72.64
CA TRP A 39 40.80 21.97 -72.39
C TRP A 39 40.46 22.03 -70.90
N ILE A 40 41.17 21.25 -70.07
CA ILE A 40 41.05 21.29 -68.61
C ILE A 40 41.48 22.64 -68.06
N ASN A 41 42.60 23.21 -68.53
CA ASN A 41 43.06 24.53 -68.09
C ASN A 41 42.12 25.66 -68.56
N ALA A 42 41.58 25.58 -69.77
CA ALA A 42 40.63 26.56 -70.29
C ALA A 42 39.27 26.52 -69.56
N ASN A 43 38.88 25.34 -69.05
CA ASN A 43 37.63 25.15 -68.29
C ASN A 43 37.86 24.95 -66.79
N ALA A 44 39.07 25.17 -66.28
CA ALA A 44 39.45 24.86 -64.90
C ALA A 44 38.57 25.63 -63.90
N PHE A 45 38.26 26.89 -64.22
CA PHE A 45 37.38 27.73 -63.42
C PHE A 45 35.93 27.23 -63.38
N PHE A 46 35.40 26.73 -64.51
CA PHE A 46 34.08 26.10 -64.52
C PHE A 46 34.07 24.77 -63.78
N LEU A 47 35.14 23.97 -63.91
CA LEU A 47 35.28 22.69 -63.22
C LEU A 47 35.34 22.87 -61.70
N THR A 48 36.04 23.89 -61.20
CA THR A 48 36.11 24.19 -59.76
C THR A 48 34.78 24.68 -59.21
N ILE A 49 34.02 25.48 -59.96
CA ILE A 49 32.65 25.88 -59.60
C ILE A 49 31.72 24.67 -59.58
N CYS A 50 31.77 23.79 -60.58
CA CYS A 50 30.96 22.58 -60.60
C CYS A 50 31.30 21.65 -59.41
N LEU A 51 32.57 21.50 -59.06
CA LEU A 51 33.00 20.69 -57.92
C LEU A 51 32.62 21.32 -56.58
N SER A 52 32.66 22.64 -56.44
CA SER A 52 32.26 23.33 -55.20
C SER A 52 30.74 23.27 -55.02
N VAL A 53 29.95 23.48 -56.07
CA VAL A 53 28.48 23.32 -56.04
C VAL A 53 28.11 21.87 -55.73
N ALA A 54 28.78 20.89 -56.36
CA ALA A 54 28.59 19.48 -56.04
C ALA A 54 28.94 19.17 -54.57
N GLY A 55 30.03 19.73 -54.05
CA GLY A 55 30.42 19.61 -52.64
C GLY A 55 29.37 20.19 -51.68
N ILE A 56 28.82 21.37 -51.99
CA ILE A 56 27.76 22.00 -51.18
C ILE A 56 26.47 21.16 -51.22
N LEU A 57 26.08 20.64 -52.39
CA LEU A 57 24.90 19.79 -52.51
C LEU A 57 25.06 18.47 -51.73
N VAL A 58 26.24 17.85 -51.79
CA VAL A 58 26.56 16.65 -50.99
C VAL A 58 26.54 16.98 -49.50
N ALA A 59 27.15 18.10 -49.08
CA ALA A 59 27.13 18.52 -47.68
C ALA A 59 25.72 18.82 -47.18
N HIS A 60 24.88 19.47 -47.98
CA HIS A 60 23.48 19.74 -47.66
C HIS A 60 22.67 18.44 -47.54
N PHE A 61 22.87 17.49 -48.46
CA PHE A 61 22.24 16.18 -48.42
C PHE A 61 22.68 15.38 -47.19
N VAL A 62 23.98 15.34 -46.88
CA VAL A 62 24.51 14.68 -45.68
C VAL A 62 23.97 15.33 -44.40
N PHE A 63 23.89 16.66 -44.35
CA PHE A 63 23.31 17.37 -43.21
C PHE A 63 21.82 17.06 -43.05
N GLN A 64 21.02 17.06 -44.12
CA GLN A 64 19.62 16.66 -44.06
C GLN A 64 19.47 15.24 -43.55
N VAL A 65 20.18 14.27 -44.12
CA VAL A 65 20.15 12.86 -43.69
C VAL A 65 20.58 12.71 -42.22
N ALA A 66 21.62 13.45 -41.79
CA ALA A 66 22.10 13.43 -40.42
C ALA A 66 21.10 14.01 -39.40
N VAL A 67 20.24 14.94 -39.81
CA VAL A 67 19.16 15.49 -38.97
C VAL A 67 17.93 14.57 -38.98
N PHE A 68 17.63 13.89 -40.10
CA PHE A 68 16.49 13.00 -40.20
C PHE A 68 16.64 11.72 -39.37
N GLN A 69 17.83 11.11 -39.32
CA GLN A 69 18.06 9.89 -38.55
C GLN A 69 17.69 10.00 -37.05
N PRO A 70 18.15 11.01 -36.28
CA PRO A 70 17.77 11.15 -34.88
C PRO A 70 16.28 11.50 -34.71
N LEU A 71 15.65 12.21 -35.66
CA LEU A 71 14.22 12.50 -35.61
C LEU A 71 13.36 11.25 -35.82
N GLU A 72 13.75 10.37 -36.74
CA GLU A 72 13.11 9.05 -36.92
C GLU A 72 13.26 8.18 -35.67
N GLU A 73 14.44 8.18 -35.04
CA GLU A 73 14.67 7.45 -33.79
C GLU A 73 13.79 7.98 -32.65
N ILE A 74 13.65 9.30 -32.51
CA ILE A 74 12.76 9.92 -31.52
C ILE A 74 11.29 9.59 -31.81
N ALA A 75 10.85 9.67 -33.06
CA ALA A 75 9.48 9.35 -33.47
C ALA A 75 9.14 7.87 -33.18
N PHE A 76 10.06 6.96 -33.48
CA PHE A 76 9.94 5.53 -33.17
C PHE A 76 9.83 5.29 -31.66
N LYS A 77 10.74 5.87 -30.85
CA LYS A 77 10.68 5.78 -29.38
C LYS A 77 9.37 6.34 -28.80
N GLN A 78 8.86 7.44 -29.36
CA GLN A 78 7.57 8.01 -28.94
C GLN A 78 6.38 7.12 -29.31
N GLN A 79 6.41 6.46 -30.48
CA GLN A 79 5.39 5.51 -30.86
C GLN A 79 5.39 4.29 -29.94
N GLU A 80 6.58 3.70 -29.70
CA GLU A 80 6.74 2.56 -28.80
C GLU A 80 6.26 2.91 -27.37
N TYR A 81 6.59 4.10 -26.86
CA TYR A 81 6.09 4.59 -25.58
C TYR A 81 4.56 4.69 -25.56
N ARG A 82 3.95 5.27 -26.60
CA ARG A 82 2.48 5.41 -26.72
C ARG A 82 1.78 4.06 -26.77
N GLU A 83 2.31 3.10 -27.51
CA GLU A 83 1.77 1.74 -27.60
C GLU A 83 1.87 1.01 -26.26
N LYS A 84 3.03 1.05 -25.59
CA LYS A 84 3.19 0.52 -24.23
C LYS A 84 2.20 1.15 -23.24
N HIS A 85 2.01 2.47 -23.33
CA HIS A 85 1.08 3.18 -22.44
C HIS A 85 -0.39 2.81 -22.73
N ARG A 86 -0.77 2.66 -24.00
CA ARG A 86 -2.11 2.18 -24.39
C ARG A 86 -2.36 0.75 -23.93
N ALA A 87 -1.39 -0.15 -24.11
CA ALA A 87 -1.47 -1.53 -23.67
C ALA A 87 -1.65 -1.64 -22.14
N LYS A 88 -0.84 -0.90 -21.37
CA LYS A 88 -0.97 -0.83 -19.90
C LYS A 88 -2.33 -0.29 -19.46
N THR A 89 -2.82 0.74 -20.17
CA THR A 89 -4.14 1.34 -19.89
C THR A 89 -5.27 0.36 -20.15
N PHE A 90 -5.22 -0.34 -21.28
CA PHE A 90 -6.19 -1.37 -21.65
C PHE A 90 -6.20 -2.52 -20.64
N GLN A 91 -5.03 -3.02 -20.24
CA GLN A 91 -4.90 -4.07 -19.22
C GLN A 91 -5.54 -3.64 -17.89
N LYS A 92 -5.27 -2.41 -17.43
CA LYS A 92 -5.89 -1.86 -16.20
C LYS A 92 -7.42 -1.78 -16.32
N GLN A 93 -7.94 -1.36 -17.47
CA GLN A 93 -9.39 -1.32 -17.71
C GLN A 93 -10.00 -2.73 -17.70
N MET A 94 -9.31 -3.72 -18.27
CA MET A 94 -9.77 -5.10 -18.30
C MET A 94 -9.80 -5.72 -16.90
N VAL A 95 -8.74 -5.52 -16.09
CA VAL A 95 -8.71 -5.89 -14.66
C VAL A 95 -9.90 -5.28 -13.93
N ASN A 96 -10.12 -3.96 -14.07
CA ASN A 96 -11.24 -3.28 -13.42
C ASN A 96 -12.62 -3.80 -13.83
N ARG A 97 -12.79 -4.25 -15.08
CA ARG A 97 -14.05 -4.86 -15.53
C ARG A 97 -14.29 -6.21 -14.85
N HIS A 98 -13.27 -7.07 -14.80
CA HIS A 98 -13.35 -8.34 -14.08
C HIS A 98 -13.61 -8.14 -12.59
N LEU A 99 -12.93 -7.19 -11.94
CA LEU A 99 -13.17 -6.84 -10.53
C LEU A 99 -14.61 -6.39 -10.29
N LYS A 100 -15.15 -5.48 -11.11
CA LYS A 100 -16.55 -5.03 -10.99
C LYS A 100 -17.53 -6.18 -11.14
N LEU A 101 -17.31 -7.05 -12.12
CA LEU A 101 -18.18 -8.20 -12.36
C LEU A 101 -18.08 -9.22 -11.21
N ALA A 102 -16.87 -9.52 -10.73
CA ALA A 102 -16.64 -10.39 -9.58
C ALA A 102 -17.33 -9.85 -8.32
N ASN A 103 -17.20 -8.56 -8.05
CA ASN A 103 -17.86 -7.88 -6.93
C ASN A 103 -19.39 -7.90 -7.05
N ALA A 104 -19.94 -7.93 -8.27
CA ALA A 104 -21.37 -8.08 -8.49
C ALA A 104 -21.83 -9.51 -8.18
N PHE A 105 -21.13 -10.53 -8.70
CA PHE A 105 -21.42 -11.93 -8.35
C PHE A 105 -21.30 -12.21 -6.85
N LEU A 106 -20.29 -11.64 -6.19
CA LEU A 106 -20.12 -11.76 -4.74
C LEU A 106 -21.27 -11.11 -3.97
N TYR A 107 -21.87 -10.04 -4.50
CA TYR A 107 -23.06 -9.41 -3.92
C TYR A 107 -24.29 -10.30 -4.08
N ASP A 108 -24.42 -10.98 -5.21
CA ASP A 108 -25.49 -11.93 -5.51
C ASP A 108 -25.28 -13.31 -4.84
N GLU A 109 -24.27 -13.42 -3.95
CA GLU A 109 -23.85 -14.65 -3.24
C GLU A 109 -23.37 -15.79 -4.16
N ASP A 110 -23.15 -15.51 -5.45
CA ASP A 110 -22.55 -16.44 -6.40
C ASP A 110 -21.01 -16.41 -6.26
N THR A 111 -20.53 -17.11 -5.24
CA THR A 111 -19.11 -17.13 -4.89
C THR A 111 -18.25 -17.80 -5.94
N THR A 112 -18.77 -18.82 -6.64
CA THR A 112 -18.00 -19.56 -7.65
C THR A 112 -17.76 -18.69 -8.88
N ALA A 113 -18.79 -17.99 -9.36
CA ALA A 113 -18.65 -17.02 -10.45
C ALA A 113 -17.77 -15.83 -10.02
N ALA A 114 -17.89 -15.37 -8.78
CA ALA A 114 -17.03 -14.31 -8.25
C ALA A 114 -15.54 -14.72 -8.28
N ILE A 115 -15.21 -15.92 -7.77
CA ILE A 115 -13.84 -16.45 -7.75
C ILE A 115 -13.28 -16.55 -9.16
N ASP A 116 -14.03 -17.07 -10.13
CA ASP A 116 -13.59 -17.15 -11.52
C ASP A 116 -13.23 -15.77 -12.10
N GLN A 117 -14.06 -14.75 -11.85
CA GLN A 117 -13.78 -13.40 -12.32
C GLN A 117 -12.58 -12.75 -11.60
N TYR A 118 -12.42 -12.97 -10.29
CA TYR A 118 -11.22 -12.51 -9.59
C TYR A 118 -9.97 -13.23 -10.08
N GLN A 119 -10.03 -14.52 -10.38
CA GLN A 119 -8.90 -15.26 -10.96
C GLN A 119 -8.54 -14.73 -12.36
N LYS A 120 -9.53 -14.35 -13.17
CA LYS A 120 -9.29 -13.65 -14.46
C LYS A 120 -8.60 -12.30 -14.25
N ALA A 121 -9.01 -11.54 -13.24
CA ALA A 121 -8.31 -10.30 -12.87
C ALA A 121 -6.86 -10.57 -12.43
N LEU A 122 -6.61 -11.62 -11.63
CA LEU A 122 -5.26 -12.01 -11.19
C LEU A 122 -4.37 -12.56 -12.31
N LYS A 123 -4.93 -13.17 -13.36
CA LYS A 123 -4.14 -13.55 -14.55
C LYS A 123 -3.56 -12.33 -15.25
N LEU A 124 -4.29 -11.21 -15.24
CA LEU A 124 -3.86 -9.95 -15.85
C LEU A 124 -2.98 -9.13 -14.90
N ASP A 125 -3.29 -9.11 -13.61
CA ASP A 125 -2.50 -8.46 -12.56
C ASP A 125 -2.40 -9.40 -11.34
N PRO A 126 -1.38 -10.27 -11.29
CA PRO A 126 -1.21 -11.25 -10.21
C PRO A 126 -1.08 -10.63 -8.82
N THR A 127 -0.70 -9.36 -8.78
CA THR A 127 -0.46 -8.61 -7.55
C THR A 127 -1.65 -7.77 -7.11
N ASN A 128 -2.80 -7.87 -7.81
CA ASN A 128 -3.95 -7.04 -7.54
C ASN A 128 -4.55 -7.35 -6.16
N PRO A 129 -4.50 -6.40 -5.21
CA PRO A 129 -4.94 -6.64 -3.84
C PRO A 129 -6.46 -6.87 -3.73
N GLU A 130 -7.25 -6.19 -4.57
CA GLU A 130 -8.71 -6.30 -4.57
C GLU A 130 -9.14 -7.70 -5.02
N ALA A 131 -8.52 -8.23 -6.09
CA ALA A 131 -8.83 -9.58 -6.56
C ALA A 131 -8.38 -10.67 -5.57
N GLN A 132 -7.18 -10.55 -4.98
CA GLN A 132 -6.70 -11.51 -3.97
C GLN A 132 -7.64 -11.56 -2.76
N MET A 133 -8.07 -10.39 -2.28
CA MET A 133 -9.00 -10.29 -1.17
C MET A 133 -10.40 -10.77 -1.54
N GLY A 134 -10.86 -10.49 -2.76
CA GLY A 134 -12.15 -10.94 -3.28
C GLY A 134 -12.28 -12.47 -3.27
N ILE A 135 -11.25 -13.19 -3.73
CA ILE A 135 -11.20 -14.66 -3.64
C ILE A 135 -11.24 -15.12 -2.20
N PHE A 136 -10.39 -14.52 -1.33
CA PHE A 136 -10.34 -14.88 0.08
C PHE A 136 -11.71 -14.75 0.77
N ILE A 137 -12.46 -13.70 0.45
CA ILE A 137 -13.82 -13.48 0.95
C ILE A 137 -14.78 -14.52 0.39
N ALA A 138 -14.74 -14.79 -0.92
CA ALA A 138 -15.61 -15.78 -1.57
C ALA A 138 -15.38 -17.20 -1.02
N ASP A 139 -14.13 -17.59 -0.76
CA ASP A 139 -13.78 -18.85 -0.11
C ASP A 139 -14.35 -18.96 1.31
N ILE A 140 -14.33 -17.85 2.08
CA ILE A 140 -14.95 -17.80 3.41
C ILE A 140 -16.47 -17.98 3.31
N TYR A 141 -17.12 -17.30 2.34
CA TYR A 141 -18.55 -17.49 2.09
C TYR A 141 -18.88 -18.95 1.81
N GLN A 142 -18.07 -19.61 0.99
CA GLN A 142 -18.29 -21.01 0.65
C GLN A 142 -18.09 -21.93 1.87
N GLN A 143 -17.15 -21.61 2.75
CA GLN A 143 -16.88 -22.39 3.98
C GLN A 143 -17.94 -22.19 5.07
N GLN A 144 -18.59 -21.03 5.14
CA GLN A 144 -19.57 -20.72 6.17
C GLN A 144 -20.98 -20.69 5.58
N GLN A 145 -21.73 -21.79 5.74
CA GLN A 145 -23.14 -21.86 5.36
C GLN A 145 -23.98 -20.74 6.05
N LYS A 146 -24.13 -19.62 5.34
CA LYS A 146 -25.19 -18.60 5.36
C LYS A 146 -25.53 -17.78 6.62
N GLN A 147 -24.98 -17.97 7.83
CA GLN A 147 -25.64 -17.35 9.01
C GLN A 147 -25.03 -16.12 9.72
N SER A 148 -23.87 -15.55 9.34
CA SER A 148 -23.39 -14.39 10.14
C SER A 148 -22.53 -13.33 9.45
N TYR A 149 -22.36 -13.39 8.13
CA TYR A 149 -21.39 -12.53 7.44
C TYR A 149 -22.05 -11.66 6.35
N ARG A 150 -22.11 -10.33 6.59
CA ARG A 150 -22.75 -9.36 5.70
C ARG A 150 -21.76 -8.83 4.65
N PRO A 151 -21.92 -9.14 3.36
CA PRO A 151 -20.94 -8.80 2.33
C PRO A 151 -20.79 -7.29 2.16
N GLY A 152 -21.90 -6.57 2.37
CA GLY A 152 -21.94 -5.11 2.31
C GLY A 152 -21.03 -4.41 3.33
N THR A 153 -20.77 -5.01 4.50
CA THR A 153 -19.94 -4.37 5.54
C THR A 153 -18.48 -4.37 5.14
N ILE A 154 -17.97 -5.49 4.63
CA ILE A 154 -16.58 -5.59 4.21
C ILE A 154 -16.36 -4.94 2.87
N ARG A 155 -17.31 -5.02 1.94
CA ARG A 155 -17.29 -4.17 0.74
C ARG A 155 -17.22 -2.68 1.10
N ARG A 156 -18.02 -2.21 2.07
CA ARG A 156 -17.94 -0.82 2.54
C ARG A 156 -16.61 -0.50 3.20
N GLN A 157 -16.05 -1.41 4.01
CA GLN A 157 -14.73 -1.19 4.61
C GLN A 157 -13.63 -1.15 3.56
N ILE A 158 -13.61 -2.10 2.62
CA ILE A 158 -12.71 -2.13 1.46
C ILE A 158 -12.85 -0.82 0.69
N GLN A 159 -14.06 -0.48 0.25
CA GLN A 159 -14.31 0.70 -0.56
C GLN A 159 -13.97 1.99 0.19
N PHE A 160 -14.28 2.07 1.48
CA PHE A 160 -13.88 3.18 2.35
C PHE A 160 -12.36 3.31 2.39
N ILE A 161 -11.64 2.23 2.72
CA ILE A 161 -10.18 2.24 2.83
C ILE A 161 -9.52 2.57 1.48
N PHE A 162 -9.97 1.97 0.37
CA PHE A 162 -9.44 2.29 -0.96
C PHE A 162 -9.78 3.72 -1.38
N SER A 163 -10.95 4.25 -1.00
CA SER A 163 -11.33 5.64 -1.27
C SER A 163 -10.57 6.65 -0.41
N GLU A 164 -10.32 6.32 0.86
CA GLU A 164 -9.57 7.14 1.80
C GLU A 164 -8.10 7.18 1.39
N ALA A 165 -7.52 6.01 1.06
CA ALA A 165 -6.16 5.91 0.53
C ALA A 165 -5.99 6.69 -0.78
N ALA A 166 -7.03 6.74 -1.63
CA ALA A 166 -7.03 7.48 -2.89
C ALA A 166 -7.10 9.00 -2.68
N GLN A 167 -7.84 9.48 -1.67
CA GLN A 167 -8.06 10.90 -1.43
C GLN A 167 -6.91 11.58 -0.67
N THR A 168 -6.23 10.84 0.20
CA THR A 168 -5.28 11.42 1.18
C THR A 168 -3.82 11.43 0.69
N ASN A 169 -3.54 11.05 -0.57
CA ASN A 169 -2.18 10.70 -1.02
C ASN A 169 -1.50 9.64 -0.12
N VAL A 170 -2.26 8.94 0.74
CA VAL A 170 -1.76 7.91 1.66
C VAL A 170 -1.26 6.68 0.90
N PHE A 171 -1.66 6.47 -0.36
CA PHE A 171 -0.98 5.49 -1.22
C PHE A 171 0.52 5.73 -1.41
N LYS A 172 1.05 6.93 -1.10
CA LYS A 172 2.49 7.17 -1.03
C LYS A 172 3.15 6.43 0.15
N TYR A 173 2.39 6.09 1.18
CA TYR A 173 2.85 5.49 2.45
C TYR A 173 2.12 4.20 2.86
N LEU A 174 1.17 3.71 2.06
CA LEU A 174 0.41 2.50 2.35
C LEU A 174 0.38 1.60 1.11
N HIS A 175 1.24 0.58 1.11
CA HIS A 175 1.33 -0.37 0.00
C HIS A 175 0.01 -1.17 -0.13
N PRO A 176 -0.71 -1.11 -1.27
CA PRO A 176 -2.04 -1.74 -1.41
C PRO A 176 -2.04 -3.24 -1.08
N LYS A 177 -0.96 -3.95 -1.44
CA LYS A 177 -0.76 -5.36 -1.09
C LYS A 177 -0.63 -5.59 0.43
N ALA A 178 0.11 -4.74 1.15
CA ALA A 178 0.25 -4.86 2.60
C ALA A 178 -1.12 -4.65 3.28
N LEU A 179 -1.88 -3.66 2.80
CA LEU A 179 -3.23 -3.41 3.28
C LEU A 179 -4.16 -4.61 3.06
N ALA A 180 -4.15 -5.24 1.88
CA ALA A 180 -4.93 -6.47 1.66
C ALA A 180 -4.56 -7.58 2.64
N HIS A 181 -3.26 -7.76 2.92
CA HIS A 181 -2.79 -8.69 3.93
C HIS A 181 -3.25 -8.32 5.35
N VAL A 182 -3.25 -7.04 5.73
CA VAL A 182 -3.84 -6.58 7.02
C VAL A 182 -5.32 -6.96 7.09
N MET A 183 -6.08 -6.74 6.02
CA MET A 183 -7.50 -7.03 5.98
C MET A 183 -7.79 -8.53 6.08
N MET A 184 -7.04 -9.36 5.33
CA MET A 184 -7.11 -10.82 5.46
C MET A 184 -6.74 -11.27 6.87
N GLY A 185 -5.70 -10.67 7.47
CA GLY A 185 -5.32 -10.89 8.86
C GLY A 185 -6.45 -10.60 9.85
N ASN A 186 -7.05 -9.42 9.77
CA ASN A 186 -8.20 -9.04 10.60
C ASN A 186 -9.38 -10.00 10.44
N LEU A 187 -9.70 -10.38 9.20
CA LEU A 187 -10.81 -11.28 8.90
C LEU A 187 -10.56 -12.71 9.44
N THR A 188 -9.36 -13.26 9.21
CA THR A 188 -8.97 -14.57 9.79
C THR A 188 -8.95 -14.57 11.32
N ALA A 189 -8.50 -13.48 11.95
CA ALA A 189 -8.51 -13.34 13.40
C ALA A 189 -9.94 -13.31 13.94
N TRP A 190 -10.85 -12.57 13.28
CA TRP A 190 -12.27 -12.55 13.62
C TRP A 190 -12.92 -13.94 13.49
N LEU A 191 -12.47 -14.75 12.54
CA LEU A 191 -12.89 -16.15 12.37
C LEU A 191 -12.22 -17.12 13.36
N GLY A 192 -11.39 -16.64 14.29
CA GLY A 192 -10.67 -17.47 15.27
C GLY A 192 -9.46 -18.22 14.70
N LYS A 193 -9.12 -18.04 13.42
CA LYS A 193 -7.98 -18.69 12.74
C LYS A 193 -6.70 -17.90 12.98
N MET A 194 -6.21 -17.89 14.22
CA MET A 194 -5.12 -17.01 14.67
C MET A 194 -3.79 -17.24 13.95
N GLU A 195 -3.46 -18.49 13.59
CA GLU A 195 -2.21 -18.79 12.87
C GLU A 195 -2.20 -18.17 11.48
N ARG A 196 -3.33 -18.26 10.75
CA ARG A 196 -3.47 -17.63 9.43
C ARG A 196 -3.44 -16.11 9.52
N ALA A 197 -4.06 -15.55 10.57
CA ALA A 197 -4.00 -14.13 10.84
C ALA A 197 -2.56 -13.65 11.02
N GLN A 198 -1.78 -14.39 11.81
CA GLN A 198 -0.38 -14.09 12.03
C GLN A 198 0.40 -14.12 10.70
N THR A 199 0.22 -15.15 9.86
CA THR A 199 0.90 -15.21 8.55
C THR A 199 0.59 -14.00 7.68
N HIS A 200 -0.67 -13.57 7.63
CA HIS A 200 -1.06 -12.41 6.85
C HIS A 200 -0.50 -11.11 7.42
N PHE A 201 -0.53 -10.88 8.74
CA PHE A 201 0.09 -9.70 9.33
C PHE A 201 1.62 -9.69 9.20
N GLU A 202 2.29 -10.83 9.32
CA GLU A 202 3.72 -10.97 9.03
C GLU A 202 4.03 -10.59 7.58
N THR A 203 3.21 -11.06 6.64
CA THR A 203 3.36 -10.71 5.22
C THR A 203 3.11 -9.22 4.97
N ALA A 204 2.11 -8.62 5.64
CA ALA A 204 1.88 -7.18 5.55
C ALA A 204 3.10 -6.39 6.07
N LYS A 205 3.66 -6.82 7.21
CA LYS A 205 4.86 -6.22 7.81
C LYS A 205 6.08 -6.33 6.89
N THR A 206 6.28 -7.44 6.19
CA THR A 206 7.41 -7.58 5.25
C THR A 206 7.26 -6.72 4.00
N ILE A 207 6.03 -6.53 3.52
CA ILE A 207 5.74 -5.70 2.34
C ILE A 207 5.87 -4.21 2.67
N ALA A 208 5.31 -3.79 3.81
CA ALA A 208 5.30 -2.39 4.25
C ALA A 208 5.54 -2.34 5.78
N PRO A 209 6.81 -2.24 6.21
CA PRO A 209 7.15 -2.11 7.63
C PRO A 209 6.53 -0.88 8.32
N GLU A 210 6.15 0.14 7.56
CA GLU A 210 5.46 1.34 8.02
C GLU A 210 3.95 1.12 8.26
N ALA A 211 3.39 -0.03 7.85
CA ALA A 211 1.98 -0.35 8.05
C ALA A 211 1.69 -0.62 9.54
N SER A 212 1.36 0.44 10.28
CA SER A 212 1.08 0.41 11.72
C SER A 212 0.01 -0.63 12.12
N SER A 213 -0.99 -0.84 11.27
CA SER A 213 -2.05 -1.83 11.47
C SER A 213 -1.56 -3.28 11.45
N ALA A 214 -0.51 -3.59 10.68
CA ALA A 214 0.08 -4.93 10.64
C ALA A 214 0.79 -5.24 11.98
N TRP A 215 1.59 -4.30 12.48
CA TRP A 215 2.22 -4.39 13.78
C TRP A 215 1.20 -4.51 14.91
N PHE A 216 0.14 -3.70 14.87
CA PHE A 216 -0.95 -3.77 15.84
C PHE A 216 -1.63 -5.16 15.83
N GLY A 217 -1.93 -5.70 14.64
CA GLY A 217 -2.49 -7.05 14.49
C GLY A 217 -1.59 -8.15 15.07
N LEU A 218 -0.27 -8.07 14.86
CA LEU A 218 0.68 -8.99 15.49
C LEU A 218 0.74 -8.84 17.00
N GLY A 219 0.65 -7.60 17.51
CA GLY A 219 0.57 -7.31 18.94
C GLY A 219 -0.63 -8.02 19.59
N LEU A 220 -1.82 -7.90 19.00
CA LEU A 220 -3.04 -8.56 19.48
C LEU A 220 -2.91 -10.09 19.52
N ILE A 221 -2.24 -10.69 18.54
CA ILE A 221 -2.02 -12.15 18.49
C ILE A 221 -1.00 -12.60 19.55
N HIS A 222 0.05 -11.81 19.77
CA HIS A 222 1.11 -12.16 20.71
C HIS A 222 0.75 -11.89 22.16
N GLU A 223 -0.07 -10.88 22.45
CA GLU A 223 -0.36 -10.41 23.80
C GLU A 223 -0.80 -11.51 24.78
N PRO A 224 -1.66 -12.48 24.42
CA PRO A 224 -2.08 -13.54 25.34
C PRO A 224 -0.96 -14.54 25.68
N LYS A 225 0.02 -14.73 24.78
CA LYS A 225 1.06 -15.77 24.91
C LYS A 225 2.41 -15.19 25.35
N ASN A 226 2.71 -13.98 24.91
CA ASN A 226 3.98 -13.29 25.16
C ASN A 226 3.74 -11.76 25.17
N PRO A 227 3.42 -11.17 26.34
CA PRO A 227 3.15 -9.74 26.45
C PRO A 227 4.37 -8.87 26.13
N GLN A 228 5.60 -9.39 26.29
CA GLN A 228 6.82 -8.67 25.94
C GLN A 228 6.94 -8.49 24.41
N LYS A 229 6.65 -9.54 23.64
CA LYS A 229 6.64 -9.45 22.17
C LYS A 229 5.50 -8.56 21.66
N ALA A 230 4.35 -8.57 22.35
CA ALA A 230 3.26 -7.66 22.04
C ALA A 230 3.62 -6.20 22.29
N LEU A 231 4.35 -5.91 23.37
CA LEU A 231 4.88 -4.57 23.66
C LEU A 231 5.73 -4.05 22.50
N GLU A 232 6.68 -4.84 21.99
CA GLU A 232 7.50 -4.46 20.83
C GLU A 232 6.63 -4.14 19.61
N CYS A 233 5.63 -4.98 19.32
CA CYS A 233 4.72 -4.79 18.19
C CYS A 233 3.89 -3.50 18.35
N TYR A 234 3.32 -3.25 19.53
CA TYR A 234 2.54 -2.04 19.78
C TYR A 234 3.39 -0.77 19.77
N GLN A 235 4.63 -0.83 20.25
CA GLN A 235 5.57 0.29 20.14
C GLN A 235 5.86 0.64 18.68
N GLN A 236 6.03 -0.36 17.80
CA GLN A 236 6.17 -0.10 16.36
C GLN A 236 4.89 0.50 15.77
N ALA A 237 3.71 -0.01 16.13
CA ALA A 237 2.44 0.54 15.65
C ALA A 237 2.27 2.03 16.05
N VAL A 238 2.54 2.36 17.31
CA VAL A 238 2.47 3.75 17.82
C VAL A 238 3.54 4.63 17.21
N LYS A 239 4.76 4.13 16.98
CA LYS A 239 5.82 4.90 16.30
C LYS A 239 5.39 5.40 14.91
N GLN A 240 4.64 4.57 14.17
CA GLN A 240 4.13 4.92 12.84
C GLN A 240 2.83 5.71 12.87
N SER A 241 2.07 5.64 13.96
CA SER A 241 0.78 6.34 14.13
C SER A 241 0.63 6.85 15.57
N PRO A 242 1.38 7.91 15.94
CA PRO A 242 1.57 8.32 17.34
C PRO A 242 0.32 8.87 18.02
N TRP A 243 -0.68 9.30 17.25
CA TRP A 243 -1.93 9.88 17.77
C TRP A 243 -3.12 8.92 17.66
N ASN A 244 -2.87 7.65 17.36
CA ASN A 244 -3.93 6.65 17.26
C ASN A 244 -4.34 6.17 18.67
N GLY A 245 -5.46 6.69 19.18
CA GLY A 245 -5.99 6.35 20.51
C GLY A 245 -6.13 4.84 20.78
N PRO A 246 -6.71 4.04 19.87
CA PRO A 246 -6.74 2.57 20.02
C PRO A 246 -5.37 1.91 20.16
N TYR A 247 -4.35 2.35 19.40
CA TYR A 247 -3.00 1.79 19.53
C TYR A 247 -2.34 2.16 20.85
N LEU A 248 -2.46 3.43 21.25
CA LEU A 248 -1.99 3.92 22.54
C LEU A 248 -2.64 3.18 23.69
N ASN A 249 -3.95 2.90 23.60
CA ASN A 249 -4.70 2.17 24.62
C ASN A 249 -4.15 0.76 24.83
N ASN A 250 -3.91 0.00 23.76
CA ASN A 250 -3.38 -1.35 23.90
C ASN A 250 -1.91 -1.36 24.31
N LEU A 251 -1.13 -0.36 23.89
CA LEU A 251 0.23 -0.16 24.39
C LEU A 251 0.22 0.09 25.92
N ALA A 252 -0.63 0.99 26.41
CA ALA A 252 -0.78 1.25 27.83
C ALA A 252 -1.27 0.01 28.60
N GLY A 253 -2.22 -0.73 28.04
CA GLY A 253 -2.72 -1.98 28.60
C GLY A 253 -1.63 -3.04 28.76
N VAL A 254 -0.76 -3.22 27.75
CA VAL A 254 0.33 -4.18 27.85
C VAL A 254 1.43 -3.73 28.83
N TYR A 255 1.71 -2.43 28.92
CA TYR A 255 2.56 -1.88 29.99
C TYR A 255 2.02 -2.24 31.37
N GLY A 256 0.70 -2.08 31.58
CA GLY A 256 0.03 -2.48 32.83
C GLY A 256 0.19 -3.97 33.14
N LYS A 257 0.02 -4.85 32.13
CA LYS A 257 0.23 -6.31 32.28
C LYS A 257 1.67 -6.68 32.66
N LEU A 258 2.63 -5.93 32.14
CA LEU A 258 4.06 -6.08 32.44
C LEU A 258 4.47 -5.35 33.72
N LYS A 259 3.52 -4.80 34.50
CA LYS A 259 3.73 -4.03 35.73
C LYS A 259 4.58 -2.75 35.53
N GLN A 260 4.66 -2.26 34.30
CA GLN A 260 5.29 -0.98 33.94
C GLN A 260 4.27 0.16 34.14
N TYR A 261 3.85 0.35 35.39
CA TYR A 261 2.70 1.19 35.72
C TYR A 261 2.90 2.67 35.37
N GLU A 262 4.12 3.20 35.54
CA GLU A 262 4.41 4.60 35.23
C GLU A 262 4.24 4.89 33.72
N GLN A 263 4.76 4.00 32.87
CA GLN A 263 4.62 4.11 31.41
C GLN A 263 3.17 3.95 30.97
N ALA A 264 2.43 3.02 31.60
CA ALA A 264 1.02 2.81 31.32
C ALA A 264 0.20 4.08 31.64
N ILE A 265 0.38 4.66 32.83
CA ILE A 265 -0.33 5.88 33.25
C ILE A 265 0.00 7.05 32.33
N LYS A 266 1.28 7.32 32.05
CA LYS A 266 1.69 8.40 31.13
C LYS A 266 1.06 8.25 29.75
N THR A 267 0.99 7.02 29.25
CA THR A 267 0.40 6.74 27.92
C THR A 267 -1.12 6.95 27.95
N TYR A 268 -1.80 6.53 29.02
CA TYR A 268 -3.24 6.78 29.20
C TYR A 268 -3.56 8.26 29.38
N GLU A 269 -2.77 9.01 30.16
CA GLU A 269 -2.91 10.46 30.32
C GLU A 269 -2.72 11.18 28.98
N PHE A 270 -1.78 10.73 28.14
CA PHE A 270 -1.63 11.27 26.79
C PHE A 270 -2.87 11.02 25.91
N ILE A 271 -3.56 9.89 26.06
CA ILE A 271 -4.84 9.67 25.35
C ILE A 271 -5.87 10.70 25.81
N LEU A 272 -5.93 11.02 27.11
CA LEU A 272 -6.87 12.01 27.65
C LEU A 272 -6.58 13.43 27.16
N THR A 273 -5.34 13.77 26.82
CA THR A 273 -5.02 15.08 26.22
C THR A 273 -5.38 15.16 24.74
N LEU A 274 -5.41 14.02 24.03
CA LEU A 274 -5.85 13.95 22.63
C LEU A 274 -7.37 13.95 22.50
N ASP A 275 -8.05 13.20 23.37
CA ASP A 275 -9.50 13.05 23.35
C ASP A 275 -10.04 12.92 24.78
N GLU A 276 -10.51 14.04 25.33
CA GLU A 276 -11.13 14.08 26.65
C GLU A 276 -12.47 13.32 26.74
N ALA A 277 -13.06 12.96 25.59
CA ALA A 277 -14.24 12.12 25.51
C ALA A 277 -13.90 10.63 25.47
N TYR A 278 -12.63 10.27 25.29
CA TYR A 278 -12.19 8.89 25.44
C TYR A 278 -12.14 8.55 26.94
N LEU A 279 -13.23 7.97 27.43
CA LEU A 279 -13.42 7.73 28.86
C LEU A 279 -12.69 6.50 29.42
N LEU A 280 -12.23 5.58 28.57
CA LEU A 280 -11.59 4.31 28.97
C LEU A 280 -10.31 4.51 29.82
N PRO A 281 -9.39 5.44 29.46
CA PRO A 281 -8.18 5.69 30.23
C PRO A 281 -8.42 6.04 31.69
N TYR A 282 -9.50 6.77 32.04
CA TYR A 282 -9.81 7.09 33.45
C TYR A 282 -9.96 5.83 34.31
N CYS A 283 -10.66 4.82 33.79
CA CYS A 283 -10.85 3.56 34.52
C CYS A 283 -9.58 2.73 34.57
N GLU A 284 -8.85 2.63 33.45
CA GLU A 284 -7.62 1.84 33.39
C GLU A 284 -6.54 2.41 34.32
N ILE A 285 -6.39 3.74 34.37
CA ILE A 285 -5.52 4.42 35.33
C ILE A 285 -5.96 4.11 36.77
N ALA A 286 -7.26 4.20 37.06
CA ALA A 286 -7.77 3.88 38.40
C ALA A 286 -7.47 2.43 38.82
N LEU A 287 -7.66 1.47 37.91
CA LEU A 287 -7.34 0.06 38.15
C LEU A 287 -5.83 -0.15 38.39
N ILE A 288 -4.97 0.56 37.65
CA ILE A 288 -3.52 0.53 37.88
C ILE A 288 -3.18 1.09 39.26
N PHE A 289 -3.73 2.24 39.65
CA PHE A 289 -3.49 2.81 40.97
C PHE A 289 -4.00 1.92 42.10
N ALA A 290 -5.16 1.28 41.93
CA ALA A 290 -5.68 0.32 42.89
C ALA A 290 -4.72 -0.86 43.07
N ARG A 291 -4.24 -1.46 41.97
CA ARG A 291 -3.24 -2.55 41.98
C ARG A 291 -1.88 -2.12 42.53
N ASN A 292 -1.51 -0.85 42.36
CA ASN A 292 -0.28 -0.27 42.89
C ASN A 292 -0.45 0.26 44.33
N LYS A 293 -1.52 -0.15 45.04
CA LYS A 293 -1.81 0.20 46.44
C LYS A 293 -1.91 1.72 46.71
N ASN A 294 -2.37 2.48 45.71
CA ASN A 294 -2.70 3.90 45.85
C ASN A 294 -4.21 4.12 45.65
N PRO A 295 -5.05 3.77 46.66
CA PRO A 295 -6.50 3.84 46.55
C PRO A 295 -7.03 5.29 46.43
N TYR A 296 -6.28 6.26 46.95
CA TYR A 296 -6.66 7.68 46.86
C TYR A 296 -6.69 8.14 45.41
N MET A 297 -5.60 7.95 44.67
CA MET A 297 -5.56 8.33 43.25
C MET A 297 -6.55 7.53 42.42
N ALA A 298 -6.73 6.24 42.72
CA ALA A 298 -7.74 5.41 42.06
C ALA A 298 -9.16 6.00 42.24
N ALA A 299 -9.50 6.41 43.46
CA ALA A 299 -10.79 7.01 43.78
C ALA A 299 -11.01 8.34 43.03
N GLU A 300 -9.99 9.21 42.96
CA GLU A 300 -10.10 10.50 42.24
C GLU A 300 -10.39 10.30 40.74
N TYR A 301 -9.66 9.41 40.08
CA TYR A 301 -9.92 9.09 38.66
C TYR A 301 -11.32 8.52 38.43
N LEU A 302 -11.83 7.69 39.36
CA LEU A 302 -13.18 7.14 39.28
C LEU A 302 -14.26 8.21 39.54
N LYS A 303 -14.05 9.14 40.47
CA LYS A 303 -14.96 10.27 40.71
C LYS A 303 -15.10 11.12 39.46
N VAL A 304 -13.99 11.44 38.78
CA VAL A 304 -14.00 12.18 37.51
C VAL A 304 -14.75 11.42 36.42
N LEU A 305 -14.50 10.11 36.29
CA LEU A 305 -15.21 9.27 35.33
C LEU A 305 -16.73 9.27 35.57
N ILE A 306 -17.17 9.10 36.83
CA ILE A 306 -18.58 9.13 37.22
C ILE A 306 -19.20 10.50 36.92
N GLN A 307 -18.50 11.59 37.24
CA GLN A 307 -18.94 12.95 36.92
C GLN A 307 -19.16 13.12 35.42
N LYS A 308 -18.20 12.69 34.58
CA LYS A 308 -18.34 12.74 33.12
C LYS A 308 -19.53 11.92 32.65
N LEU A 309 -19.67 10.67 33.11
CA LEU A 309 -20.78 9.78 32.74
C LEU A 309 -22.16 10.35 33.13
N ASN A 310 -22.23 11.16 34.18
CA ASN A 310 -23.46 11.82 34.65
C ASN A 310 -23.80 13.11 33.89
N THR A 311 -22.92 13.62 33.02
CA THR A 311 -23.26 14.80 32.22
C THR A 311 -24.38 14.48 31.23
N ARG A 312 -25.22 15.48 30.93
CA ARG A 312 -26.36 15.36 30.02
C ARG A 312 -25.97 14.73 28.67
N HIS A 313 -24.81 15.13 28.15
CA HIS A 313 -24.26 14.61 26.90
C HIS A 313 -24.17 13.08 26.89
N TYR A 314 -23.56 12.47 27.90
CA TYR A 314 -23.46 11.01 27.96
C TYR A 314 -24.78 10.36 28.40
N MET A 315 -25.54 10.94 29.32
CA MET A 315 -26.79 10.34 29.78
C MET A 315 -27.85 10.19 28.67
N GLU A 316 -27.87 11.11 27.71
CA GLU A 316 -28.77 11.05 26.55
C GLU A 316 -28.26 10.11 25.43
N MET A 317 -27.00 9.68 25.48
CA MET A 317 -26.47 8.71 24.52
C MET A 317 -27.07 7.33 24.76
N LYS A 318 -27.84 6.86 23.77
CA LYS A 318 -28.36 5.48 23.73
C LYS A 318 -27.25 4.43 23.83
N LYS A 319 -26.05 4.75 23.34
CA LYS A 319 -24.85 3.91 23.41
C LYS A 319 -23.62 4.81 23.33
N ASN A 320 -22.60 4.53 24.15
CA ASN A 320 -21.32 5.24 24.03
C ASN A 320 -20.55 4.71 22.80
N GLN A 321 -19.80 5.57 22.13
CA GLN A 321 -19.03 5.20 20.94
C GLN A 321 -17.69 4.57 21.37
N SER A 322 -17.21 3.58 20.61
CA SER A 322 -16.11 2.65 20.91
C SER A 322 -16.40 1.55 21.96
N PRO A 323 -16.08 0.27 21.64
CA PRO A 323 -16.33 -0.85 22.54
C PRO A 323 -15.42 -0.73 23.78
N TRP A 324 -16.03 -0.49 24.93
CA TRP A 324 -15.39 -0.57 26.23
C TRP A 324 -15.18 -2.03 26.61
N LEU A 325 -13.95 -2.38 26.97
CA LEU A 325 -13.63 -3.62 27.66
C LEU A 325 -12.89 -3.23 28.94
N PHE A 326 -13.60 -3.07 30.07
CA PHE A 326 -12.99 -2.75 31.38
C PHE A 326 -12.20 -3.92 32.00
N GLY A 327 -11.64 -4.78 31.16
CA GLY A 327 -11.20 -6.12 31.55
C GLY A 327 -12.33 -7.00 32.12
N THR A 328 -13.58 -6.54 32.10
CA THR A 328 -14.75 -7.28 32.57
C THR A 328 -15.08 -8.44 31.62
N LYS A 329 -15.60 -9.54 32.16
CA LYS A 329 -16.08 -10.68 31.34
C LYS A 329 -17.29 -10.33 30.45
N VAL A 330 -17.92 -9.19 30.71
CA VAL A 330 -19.11 -8.68 30.00
C VAL A 330 -18.84 -7.31 29.41
N THR A 331 -19.35 -7.08 28.21
CA THR A 331 -19.28 -5.77 27.54
C THR A 331 -20.34 -4.83 28.08
N LEU A 332 -19.94 -3.60 28.41
CA LEU A 332 -20.83 -2.54 28.90
C LEU A 332 -21.09 -1.54 27.77
N PHE A 333 -22.35 -1.41 27.36
CA PHE A 333 -22.73 -0.64 26.18
C PHE A 333 -23.28 0.74 26.51
N THR A 334 -24.06 0.85 27.59
CA THR A 334 -24.75 2.10 27.94
C THR A 334 -23.98 2.92 28.99
N PRO A 335 -24.04 4.25 28.95
CA PRO A 335 -23.47 5.11 29.98
C PRO A 335 -23.92 4.75 31.41
N LYS A 336 -25.15 4.25 31.58
CA LYS A 336 -25.66 3.77 32.87
C LYS A 336 -24.96 2.49 33.35
N GLU A 337 -24.78 1.49 32.49
CA GLU A 337 -24.05 0.25 32.81
C GLU A 337 -22.59 0.54 33.22
N LYS A 338 -22.01 1.51 32.52
CA LYS A 338 -20.65 2.00 32.72
C LYS A 338 -20.49 2.73 34.06
N ASN A 339 -21.46 3.57 34.39
CA ASN A 339 -21.53 4.29 35.65
C ASN A 339 -21.78 3.35 36.83
N TYR A 340 -22.65 2.34 36.66
CA TYR A 340 -22.83 1.27 37.63
C TYR A 340 -21.50 0.63 38.03
N PHE A 341 -20.73 0.20 37.04
CA PHE A 341 -19.42 -0.40 37.26
C PHE A 341 -18.46 0.56 38.00
N ALA A 342 -18.33 1.80 37.52
CA ALA A 342 -17.41 2.78 38.12
C ALA A 342 -17.79 3.14 39.56
N SER A 343 -19.08 3.36 39.85
CA SER A 343 -19.59 3.67 41.18
C SER A 343 -19.42 2.50 42.15
N LEU A 344 -19.66 1.26 41.68
CA LEU A 344 -19.45 0.07 42.49
C LEU A 344 -17.97 -0.15 42.81
N LEU A 345 -17.08 0.04 41.82
CA LEU A 345 -15.64 -0.07 42.01
C LEU A 345 -15.14 1.02 42.97
N LEU A 346 -15.60 2.27 42.80
CA LEU A 346 -15.25 3.37 43.70
C LEU A 346 -15.68 3.07 45.15
N LYS A 347 -16.91 2.59 45.36
CA LYS A 347 -17.39 2.23 46.70
C LYS A 347 -16.58 1.11 47.36
N LYS A 348 -15.98 0.22 46.56
CA LYS A 348 -15.11 -0.85 47.07
C LYS A 348 -13.71 -0.37 47.41
N ILE A 349 -13.18 0.58 46.64
CA ILE A 349 -11.84 1.17 46.86
C ILE A 349 -11.87 2.19 48.01
N ASP A 350 -12.92 3.02 48.07
CA ASP A 350 -13.09 4.10 49.03
C ASP A 350 -14.30 3.83 49.92
N VAL A 351 -14.04 3.34 51.14
CA VAL A 351 -15.05 3.02 52.15
C VAL A 351 -15.82 4.27 52.61
N SER A 352 -15.23 5.46 52.47
CA SER A 352 -15.88 6.73 52.83
C SER A 352 -16.81 7.27 51.73
N CYS A 353 -16.79 6.64 50.54
CA CYS A 353 -17.52 7.14 49.38
C CYS A 353 -19.04 6.99 49.54
N THR A 354 -19.77 8.09 49.33
CA THR A 354 -21.24 8.14 49.34
C THR A 354 -21.86 8.03 47.95
N ALA A 355 -21.10 7.59 46.94
CA ALA A 355 -21.57 7.51 45.56
C ALA A 355 -22.85 6.67 45.43
N THR A 356 -23.87 7.25 44.81
CA THR A 356 -25.09 6.54 44.46
C THR A 356 -24.77 5.52 43.37
N ILE A 357 -25.06 4.25 43.61
CA ILE A 357 -24.92 3.20 42.61
C ILE A 357 -26.22 3.17 41.79
N PRO A 358 -26.18 3.45 40.48
CA PRO A 358 -27.37 3.32 39.61
C PRO A 358 -27.98 1.92 39.68
N GLU A 359 -29.24 1.74 39.30
CA GLU A 359 -29.78 0.38 39.14
C GLU A 359 -29.31 -0.25 37.81
N LEU A 360 -29.06 -1.56 37.84
CA LEU A 360 -28.69 -2.36 36.68
C LEU A 360 -29.75 -3.44 36.44
N ASN A 361 -30.60 -3.26 35.44
CA ASN A 361 -31.74 -4.15 35.13
C ASN A 361 -31.35 -5.45 34.40
N ASP A 362 -30.11 -5.91 34.56
CA ASP A 362 -29.58 -7.12 33.92
C ASP A 362 -28.83 -7.95 34.97
N ASP A 363 -29.53 -8.92 35.54
CA ASP A 363 -29.01 -9.77 36.61
C ASP A 363 -27.78 -10.57 36.16
N LYS A 364 -27.68 -10.94 34.88
CA LYS A 364 -26.50 -11.65 34.35
C LYS A 364 -25.29 -10.73 34.34
N LYS A 365 -25.44 -9.48 33.90
CA LYS A 365 -24.35 -8.49 33.96
C LYS A 365 -23.96 -8.18 35.40
N LYS A 366 -24.94 -8.01 36.29
CA LYS A 366 -24.71 -7.77 37.71
C LYS A 366 -23.88 -8.89 38.34
N ALA A 367 -24.29 -10.14 38.14
CA ALA A 367 -23.60 -11.33 38.62
C ALA A 367 -22.20 -11.50 38.03
N ALA A 368 -21.91 -10.93 36.85
CA ALA A 368 -20.58 -10.95 36.25
C ALA A 368 -19.66 -9.82 36.75
N ILE A 369 -20.22 -8.64 37.07
CA ILE A 369 -19.47 -7.45 37.49
C ILE A 369 -19.00 -7.57 38.96
N GLU A 370 -19.91 -7.96 39.86
CA GLU A 370 -19.64 -7.93 41.30
C GLU A 370 -18.45 -8.83 41.72
N PRO A 371 -18.36 -10.10 41.29
CA PRO A 371 -17.21 -10.95 41.62
C PRO A 371 -15.90 -10.44 40.99
N PHE A 372 -15.98 -9.83 39.81
CA PHE A 372 -14.82 -9.27 39.13
C PHE A 372 -14.23 -8.09 39.90
N ILE A 373 -15.06 -7.14 40.36
CA ILE A 373 -14.59 -6.03 41.20
C ILE A 373 -13.98 -6.57 42.49
N GLN A 374 -14.57 -7.62 43.06
CA GLN A 374 -14.03 -8.26 44.26
C GLN A 374 -12.62 -8.85 44.02
N SER A 375 -12.36 -9.43 42.85
CA SER A 375 -11.02 -9.91 42.50
C SER A 375 -9.97 -8.80 42.34
N ILE A 376 -10.39 -7.58 41.98
CA ILE A 376 -9.48 -6.44 41.81
C ILE A 376 -9.03 -5.86 43.15
N VAL A 377 -9.92 -5.85 44.15
CA VAL A 377 -9.72 -5.13 45.42
C VAL A 377 -9.14 -6.03 46.52
N ILE A 378 -9.19 -7.36 46.35
CA ILE A 378 -8.71 -8.34 47.35
C ILE A 378 -7.22 -8.70 47.16
N GLU A 379 -6.63 -8.47 45.99
CA GLU A 379 -5.17 -8.58 45.75
C GLU A 379 -4.42 -7.29 46.13
#